data_AF-A0A2H6H3H0-F1
#
_entry.id   AF-A0A2H6H3H0-F1
#
_cell.length_a   1.000
_cell.length_b   1.000
_cell.length_c   1.000
_cell.angle_alpha   90.00
_cell.angle_beta   90.00
_cell.angle_gamma   90.00
#
_symmetry.space_group_name_H-M   'P 1'
#
loop_
_entity.id
_entity.type
_entity.pdbx_description
1 polymer ?
#
loop_
_entity_poly.entity_id
_entity_poly.type
_entity_poly.pdbx_seq_one_letter_code
_entity_poly.pdbx_strand_id
1 'polypeptide(L)'
;MKPEPGNTVWGAVFEIPVEALAGLDETERSEGRERSEAFKAVDREGHRHPVVTHVHKGAPNGEYTPCRDYMRLVVDGGRHWKLPTGWVAGLEEYVEEPSF
;
A
#
# COMPACT_ATOMS: atom_id res chain seq x y z
N MET A 1 6.20 2.36 8.32
CA MET A 1 7.01 1.15 8.04
C MET A 1 8.24 1.59 7.24
N LYS A 2 9.46 1.23 7.66
CA LYS A 2 10.65 1.48 6.82
C LYS A 2 10.80 0.31 5.82
N PRO A 3 11.34 0.53 4.62
CA PRO A 3 11.69 -0.57 3.74
C PRO A 3 12.75 -1.45 4.42
N GLU A 4 12.41 -2.70 4.68
CA GLU A 4 13.30 -3.68 5.29
C GLU A 4 13.71 -4.72 4.25
N PRO A 5 15.03 -4.98 4.07
CA PRO A 5 15.50 -6.00 3.16
C PRO A 5 14.89 -7.37 3.47
N GLY A 6 14.33 -8.03 2.46
CA GLY A 6 13.69 -9.34 2.60
C GLY A 6 12.17 -9.29 2.75
N ASN A 7 11.59 -8.13 3.05
CA ASN A 7 10.14 -7.98 3.12
C ASN A 7 9.55 -7.76 1.72
N THR A 8 8.41 -8.40 1.46
CA THR A 8 7.65 -8.26 0.21
C THR A 8 6.30 -7.65 0.52
N VAL A 9 5.91 -6.65 -0.28
CA VAL A 9 4.58 -6.03 -0.22
C VAL A 9 3.86 -6.30 -1.54
N TRP A 10 2.61 -6.75 -1.45
CA TRP A 10 1.74 -6.90 -2.61
C TRP A 10 0.79 -5.71 -2.70
N GLY A 11 0.54 -5.26 -3.94
CA GLY A 11 -0.37 -4.17 -4.24
C GLY A 11 -0.89 -4.25 -5.67
N ALA A 12 -1.71 -3.27 -6.03
CA ALA A 12 -2.20 -3.09 -7.39
C ALA A 12 -1.45 -1.95 -8.08
N VAL A 13 -1.15 -2.11 -9.37
CA VAL A 13 -0.56 -1.06 -10.21
C VAL A 13 -1.65 -0.54 -11.13
N PHE A 14 -1.82 0.78 -11.17
CA PHE A 14 -2.83 1.46 -11.98
C PHE A 14 -2.15 2.31 -13.04
N GLU A 15 -2.69 2.25 -14.25
CA GLU A 15 -2.39 3.24 -15.29
C GLU A 15 -3.37 4.39 -15.12
N ILE A 16 -2.83 5.61 -14.97
CA ILE A 16 -3.62 6.83 -14.81
C ILE A 16 -3.14 7.89 -15.80
N PRO A 17 -4.01 8.83 -16.21
CA PRO A 17 -3.58 10.00 -16.97
C PRO A 17 -2.57 10.84 -16.18
N VAL A 18 -1.55 11.38 -16.84
CA VAL A 18 -0.48 12.14 -16.19
C VAL A 18 -1.01 13.40 -15.50
N GLU A 19 -2.06 14.01 -16.06
CA GLU A 19 -2.76 15.16 -15.51
C GLU A 19 -3.47 14.85 -14.18
N ALA A 20 -3.85 13.59 -13.94
CA ALA A 20 -4.48 13.17 -12.69
C ALA A 20 -3.47 13.01 -11.54
N LEU A 21 -2.18 12.83 -11.87
CA LEU A 21 -1.13 12.57 -10.88
C LEU A 21 -0.94 13.74 -9.91
N ALA A 22 -1.10 14.98 -10.37
CA ALA A 22 -0.98 16.16 -9.51
C ALA A 22 -2.07 16.20 -8.41
N GLY A 23 -3.30 15.76 -8.73
CA GLY A 23 -4.39 15.68 -7.75
C GLY A 23 -4.15 14.56 -6.73
N LEU A 24 -3.59 13.43 -7.18
CA LEU A 24 -3.19 12.35 -6.28
C LEU A 24 -2.11 12.80 -5.31
N ASP A 25 -1.06 13.48 -5.82
CA ASP A 25 0.01 14.04 -4.98
C ASP A 25 -0.52 15.03 -3.93
N GLU A 26 -1.49 15.87 -4.28
CA GLU A 26 -2.09 16.83 -3.34
C GLU A 26 -2.84 16.10 -2.23
N THR A 27 -3.66 15.11 -2.59
CA THR A 27 -4.43 14.31 -1.63
C THR A 27 -3.49 13.60 -0.66
N GLU A 28 -2.47 12.93 -1.18
CA GLU A 28 -1.48 12.20 -0.39
C GLU A 28 -0.65 13.12 0.51
N ARG A 29 -0.30 14.32 0.02
CA ARG A 29 0.41 15.33 0.82
C ARG A 29 -0.44 15.86 1.96
N SER A 30 -1.75 16.01 1.76
CA SER A 30 -2.67 16.41 2.83
C SER A 30 -2.71 15.39 3.98
N GLU A 31 -2.40 14.13 3.69
CA GLU A 31 -2.21 13.05 4.68
C GLU A 31 -0.75 12.90 5.14
N GLY A 32 0.15 13.79 4.74
CA GLY A 32 1.56 13.77 5.16
C GLY A 32 2.45 12.75 4.45
N ARG A 33 2.03 12.27 3.26
CA ARG A 33 2.85 11.41 2.40
C ARG A 33 3.52 12.21 1.30
N GLU A 34 4.61 11.69 0.77
CA GLU A 34 5.32 12.26 -0.37
C GLU A 34 5.49 11.24 -1.48
N ARG A 35 5.56 11.76 -2.71
CA ARG A 35 5.82 10.96 -3.90
C ARG A 35 7.18 10.27 -3.79
N SER A 36 7.23 9.00 -4.16
CA SER A 36 8.43 8.19 -4.29
C SER A 36 8.41 7.38 -5.59
N GLU A 37 9.51 7.49 -6.34
CA GLU A 37 9.81 6.73 -7.56
C GLU A 37 10.95 5.73 -7.32
N ALA A 38 11.32 5.51 -6.05
CA ALA A 38 12.44 4.65 -5.66
C ALA A 38 12.15 3.15 -5.86
N PHE A 39 10.89 2.78 -6.07
CA PHE A 39 10.43 1.41 -6.12
C PHE A 39 10.09 0.96 -7.55
N LYS A 40 10.30 -0.33 -7.82
CA LYS A 40 9.79 -1.00 -9.01
C LYS A 40 8.85 -2.11 -8.57
N ALA A 41 7.66 -2.14 -9.14
CA ALA A 41 6.75 -3.26 -8.95
C ALA A 41 7.17 -4.43 -9.84
N VAL A 42 6.98 -5.66 -9.38
CA VAL A 42 7.18 -6.87 -10.18
C VAL A 42 5.83 -7.53 -10.37
N ASP A 43 5.43 -7.76 -11.62
CA ASP A 43 4.17 -8.45 -11.90
C ASP A 43 4.31 -9.97 -11.74
N ARG A 44 3.19 -10.69 -11.96
CA ARG A 44 3.14 -12.16 -11.81
C ARG A 44 3.99 -12.91 -12.84
N GLU A 45 4.32 -12.26 -13.97
CA GLU A 45 5.16 -12.82 -15.03
C GLU A 45 6.65 -12.50 -14.80
N GLY A 46 6.96 -11.70 -13.77
CA GLY A 46 8.31 -11.30 -13.42
C GLY A 46 8.77 -10.00 -14.08
N HIS A 47 7.90 -9.30 -14.82
CA HIS A 47 8.27 -8.03 -15.43
C HIS A 47 8.31 -6.91 -14.41
N ARG A 48 9.29 -6.02 -14.57
CA ARG A 48 9.54 -4.90 -13.66
C ARG A 48 8.92 -3.63 -14.23
N HIS A 49 8.07 -2.99 -13.45
CA HIS A 49 7.38 -1.76 -13.82
C HIS A 49 7.90 -0.59 -12.98
N PRO A 50 8.39 0.51 -13.58
CA PRO A 50 8.61 1.75 -12.85
C PRO A 50 7.25 2.28 -12.38
N VAL A 51 7.16 2.66 -11.10
CA VAL A 51 5.90 3.08 -10.50
C VAL A 51 6.12 4.33 -9.65
N VAL A 52 5.05 5.12 -9.54
CA VAL A 52 4.95 6.18 -8.56
C VAL A 52 4.17 5.62 -7.37
N THR A 53 4.67 5.89 -6.16
CA THR A 53 4.03 5.54 -4.89
C THR A 53 4.10 6.72 -3.93
N HIS A 54 3.39 6.66 -2.81
CA HIS A 54 3.42 7.71 -1.79
C HIS A 54 3.78 7.11 -0.43
N VAL A 55 4.74 7.73 0.26
CA VAL A 55 5.30 7.22 1.52
C VAL A 55 5.43 8.34 2.55
N HIS A 56 5.34 8.03 3.84
CA HIS A 56 5.61 9.00 4.89
C HIS A 56 7.12 9.28 5.04
N LYS A 57 7.49 10.56 5.18
CA LYS A 57 8.83 10.96 5.62
C LYS A 57 8.99 10.75 7.12
N GLY A 58 9.59 9.62 7.50
CA GLY A 58 10.04 9.38 8.87
C GLY A 58 9.57 8.05 9.44
N ALA A 59 10.17 7.66 10.57
CA ALA A 59 9.54 6.65 11.41
C ALA A 59 8.24 7.26 11.95
N PRO A 60 7.11 6.54 11.90
CA PRO A 60 5.93 7.00 12.62
C PRO A 60 6.34 7.27 14.08
N ASN A 61 5.97 8.43 14.62
CA ASN A 61 6.12 8.69 16.05
C ASN A 61 5.04 7.86 16.77
N GLY A 62 5.35 6.59 17.07
CA GLY A 62 4.46 5.63 17.75
C GLY A 62 4.04 4.44 16.89
N GLU A 63 3.40 3.45 17.52
CA GLU A 63 2.69 2.36 16.85
C GLU A 63 1.33 2.90 16.37
N TYR A 64 1.19 3.14 15.07
CA TYR A 64 -0.10 3.48 14.47
C TYR A 64 -0.76 2.19 13.99
N THR A 65 -1.64 1.66 14.81
CA THR A 65 -2.56 0.58 14.44
C THR A 65 -3.67 1.19 13.57
N PRO A 66 -3.81 0.80 12.29
CA PRO A 66 -4.88 1.31 11.44
C PRO A 66 -6.25 0.93 12.01
N CYS A 67 -7.26 1.79 11.82
CA CYS A 67 -8.60 1.47 12.29
C CYS A 67 -9.20 0.29 11.51
N ARG A 68 -10.14 -0.42 12.14
CA ARG A 68 -10.75 -1.63 11.57
C ARG A 68 -11.44 -1.39 10.22
N ASP A 69 -12.12 -0.25 10.06
CA ASP A 69 -12.82 0.07 8.81
C ASP A 69 -11.85 0.32 7.66
N TYR A 70 -10.71 0.97 7.93
CA TYR A 70 -9.65 1.10 6.94
C TYR A 70 -9.09 -0.27 6.55
N MET A 71 -8.83 -1.14 7.52
CA MET A 71 -8.31 -2.49 7.22
C MET A 71 -9.30 -3.36 6.45
N ARG A 72 -10.62 -3.21 6.68
CA ARG A 72 -11.65 -3.86 5.85
C ARG A 72 -11.58 -3.42 4.40
N LEU A 73 -11.40 -2.12 4.13
CA LEU A 73 -11.20 -1.60 2.77
C LEU A 73 -9.95 -2.20 2.11
N VAL A 74 -8.86 -2.34 2.87
CA VAL A 74 -7.61 -2.95 2.37
C VAL A 74 -7.81 -4.43 2.02
N VAL A 75 -8.50 -5.20 2.87
CA VAL A 75 -8.84 -6.61 2.61
C VAL A 75 -9.75 -6.74 1.39
N ASP A 76 -10.81 -5.94 1.32
CA ASP A 76 -11.76 -5.97 0.19
C ASP A 76 -11.06 -5.60 -1.13
N GLY A 77 -10.17 -4.61 -1.11
CA GLY A 77 -9.31 -4.27 -2.25
C GLY A 77 -8.38 -5.44 -2.63
N GLY A 78 -7.75 -6.08 -1.65
CA GLY A 78 -6.89 -7.25 -1.88
C GLY A 78 -7.63 -8.42 -2.54
N ARG A 79 -8.86 -8.70 -2.10
CA ARG A 79 -9.75 -9.70 -2.70
C ARG A 79 -10.17 -9.30 -4.11
N HIS A 80 -10.63 -8.07 -4.29
CA HIS A 80 -11.12 -7.56 -5.57
C HIS A 80 -10.04 -7.65 -6.66
N TRP A 81 -8.82 -7.22 -6.35
CA TRP A 81 -7.68 -7.25 -7.27
C TRP A 81 -6.93 -8.58 -7.29
N LYS A 82 -7.46 -9.61 -6.61
CA LYS A 82 -6.94 -10.99 -6.58
C LYS A 82 -5.48 -11.07 -6.15
N LEU A 83 -5.09 -10.28 -5.16
CA LEU A 83 -3.76 -10.40 -4.55
C LEU A 83 -3.55 -11.84 -4.02
N PRO A 84 -2.29 -12.29 -3.84
CA PRO A 84 -2.04 -13.67 -3.44
C PRO A 84 -2.81 -14.05 -2.16
N THR A 85 -3.37 -15.25 -2.14
CA THR A 85 -4.26 -15.69 -1.04
C THR A 85 -3.59 -15.59 0.33
N GLY A 86 -2.32 -15.97 0.44
CA GLY A 86 -1.58 -15.85 1.71
C GLY A 86 -1.36 -14.40 2.16
N TRP A 87 -1.30 -13.45 1.22
CA TRP A 87 -1.24 -12.02 1.55
C TRP A 87 -2.58 -11.51 2.09
N VAL A 88 -3.67 -11.86 1.41
CA VAL A 88 -5.03 -11.47 1.84
C VAL A 88 -5.38 -12.09 3.19
N ALA A 89 -5.04 -13.36 3.41
CA ALA A 89 -5.25 -14.04 4.69
C ALA A 89 -4.51 -13.35 5.84
N GLY A 90 -3.25 -12.94 5.64
CA GLY A 90 -2.52 -12.18 6.65
C GLY A 90 -3.12 -10.81 6.98
N LEU A 91 -3.78 -10.16 6.01
CA LEU A 91 -4.54 -8.92 6.26
C LEU A 91 -5.85 -9.19 7.00
N GLU A 92 -6.51 -10.32 6.75
CA GLU A 92 -7.74 -10.75 7.42
C GLU A 92 -7.50 -11.07 8.89
N GLU A 93 -6.41 -11.78 9.21
CA GLU A 93 -6.02 -12.07 10.60
C GLU A 93 -5.88 -10.78 11.43
N TYR A 94 -5.30 -9.73 10.85
CA TYR A 94 -5.18 -8.42 11.50
C TYR A 94 -6.54 -7.74 11.78
N VAL A 95 -7.56 -8.01 10.96
CA VAL A 95 -8.92 -7.49 11.16
C VAL A 95 -9.69 -8.28 12.23
N GLU A 96 -9.39 -9.58 12.34
CA GLU A 96 -10.05 -10.52 13.24
C GLU A 96 -9.47 -10.54 14.66
N GLU A 97 -8.23 -10.09 14.86
CA GLU A 97 -7.61 -9.99 16.20
C GLU A 97 -8.45 -9.11 17.16
N PRO A 98 -8.88 -9.64 18.32
CA PRO A 98 -9.81 -8.96 19.23
C PRO A 98 -9.17 -7.88 20.13
N SER A 99 -7.91 -7.50 19.91
CA SER A 99 -7.18 -6.50 20.72
C SER A 99 -7.43 -5.04 20.31
N PHE A 100 -8.65 -4.71 19.87
CA PHE A 100 -9.14 -3.34 19.65
C PHE A 100 -10.11 -2.89 20.74
#